data_AF-A0A8H6IAZ6-F1
#
_entry.id   AF-A0A8H6IAZ6-F1
#
_cell.length_a   1.000
_cell.length_b   1.000
_cell.length_c   1.000
_cell.angle_alpha   90.00
_cell.angle_beta   90.00
_cell.angle_gamma   90.00
#
_symmetry.space_group_name_H-M   'P 1'
#
loop_
_entity.id
_entity.type
_entity.pdbx_description
1 polymer ?
#
loop_
_entity_poly.entity_id
_entity_poly.type
_entity_poly.pdbx_seq_one_letter_code
_entity_poly.pdbx_strand_id
1 'polypeptide(L)'
;MLGHPLLSSLTPTGLDNQYEALTLNHVARRASKAQGVALLTLYSKGFTTPSNLSAYSDPKKRNNEKCMLQLLDKFKLQVRREEVTGHLPVCWGALTAALGLTLERAQYLHLFLHARSLISASVRLNELGPYNAQQTLLHAVRPLVAEEVERCKHLRTGLLEEPGANFDEMTQGPANTWPLGEILATRHDLQHSRIFN
;
A
#
# COMPACT_ATOMS: atom_id res chain seq x y z
N MET A 1 19.01 23.34 18.12
CA MET A 1 20.08 22.39 18.48
C MET A 1 19.53 21.60 19.65
N LEU A 2 18.97 20.40 19.49
CA LEU A 2 19.59 19.17 19.01
C LEU A 2 18.67 18.47 18.01
N GLY A 3 19.16 18.26 16.80
CA GLY A 3 18.52 17.36 15.84
C GLY A 3 18.73 15.93 16.32
N HIS A 4 17.64 15.21 16.55
CA HIS A 4 17.68 13.76 16.74
C HIS A 4 17.92 13.11 15.36
N PRO A 5 19.07 12.47 15.10
CA PRO A 5 19.41 11.89 13.80
C PRO A 5 18.64 10.59 13.49
N LEU A 6 17.85 10.09 14.44
CA LEU A 6 17.16 8.79 14.35
C LEU A 6 15.74 8.88 13.78
N LEU A 7 15.12 10.07 13.76
CA LEU A 7 13.76 10.25 13.22
C LEU A 7 13.71 10.41 11.70
N SER A 8 14.84 10.76 11.06
CA SER A 8 14.92 10.95 9.61
C SER A 8 15.25 9.68 8.82
N SER A 9 15.69 8.60 9.47
CA SER A 9 16.13 7.36 8.81
C SER A 9 15.15 6.18 8.93
N LEU A 10 14.09 6.28 9.73
CA LEU A 10 13.36 5.09 10.20
C LEU A 10 11.87 4.96 9.82
N THR A 11 11.23 5.92 9.14
CA THR A 11 9.75 5.86 9.03
C THR A 11 9.19 5.03 7.86
N PRO A 12 9.57 5.20 6.57
CA PRO A 12 9.08 4.33 5.48
C PRO A 12 10.09 3.25 5.06
N THR A 13 11.39 3.54 5.14
CA THR A 13 12.46 2.64 4.69
C THR A 13 12.49 1.33 5.48
N GLY A 14 12.36 1.40 6.81
CA GLY A 14 12.32 0.21 7.66
C GLY A 14 11.12 -0.69 7.35
N LEU A 15 9.94 -0.08 7.16
CA LEU A 15 8.71 -0.79 6.78
C LEU A 15 8.83 -1.45 5.40
N ASP A 16 9.41 -0.74 4.44
CA ASP A 16 9.60 -1.23 3.08
C ASP A 16 10.57 -2.42 3.03
N ASN A 17 11.68 -2.34 3.79
CA ASN A 17 12.65 -3.43 3.92
C ASN A 17 12.05 -4.66 4.61
N GLN A 18 11.24 -4.47 5.66
CA GLN A 18 10.52 -5.59 6.28
C GLN A 18 9.56 -6.26 5.29
N TYR A 19 8.80 -5.46 4.52
CA TYR A 19 7.88 -6.01 3.54
C TYR A 19 8.60 -6.77 2.41
N GLU A 20 9.74 -6.26 1.92
CA GLU A 20 10.58 -6.95 0.94
C GLU A 20 11.08 -8.30 1.49
N ALA A 21 11.54 -8.33 2.74
CA ALA A 21 12.04 -9.54 3.39
C ALA A 21 10.95 -10.62 3.53
N LEU A 22 9.72 -10.21 3.85
CA LEU A 22 8.58 -11.12 4.08
C LEU A 22 7.92 -11.61 2.79
N THR A 23 7.98 -10.82 1.71
CA THR A 23 7.33 -11.18 0.45
C THR A 23 8.21 -12.14 -0.35
N LEU A 24 8.24 -13.43 -0.02
CA LEU A 24 9.18 -14.38 -0.65
C LEU A 24 8.92 -14.62 -2.14
N ASN A 25 7.68 -14.37 -2.59
CA ASN A 25 7.26 -14.57 -3.97
C ASN A 25 7.77 -13.43 -4.90
N HIS A 26 8.60 -13.78 -5.88
CA HIS A 26 9.18 -12.80 -6.82
C HIS A 26 8.15 -12.12 -7.74
N VAL A 27 7.07 -12.81 -8.11
CA VAL A 27 5.96 -12.26 -8.89
C VAL A 27 5.24 -11.20 -8.06
N ALA A 28 4.94 -11.51 -6.80
CA ALA A 28 4.30 -10.59 -5.86
C ALA A 28 5.21 -9.38 -5.56
N ARG A 29 6.52 -9.59 -5.34
CA ARG A 29 7.51 -8.51 -5.17
C ARG A 29 7.49 -7.56 -6.37
N ARG A 30 7.61 -8.10 -7.59
CA ARG A 30 7.65 -7.32 -8.82
C ARG A 30 6.36 -6.52 -9.02
N ALA A 31 5.19 -7.16 -8.84
CA ALA A 31 3.90 -6.48 -8.93
C ALA A 31 3.76 -5.36 -7.88
N SER A 32 4.14 -5.63 -6.63
CA SER A 32 4.07 -4.67 -5.52
C SER A 32 4.97 -3.45 -5.77
N LYS A 33 6.21 -3.65 -6.22
CA LYS A 33 7.14 -2.56 -6.56
C LYS A 33 6.60 -1.69 -7.71
N ALA A 34 6.12 -2.32 -8.78
CA ALA A 34 5.57 -1.61 -9.93
C ALA A 34 4.34 -0.77 -9.55
N GLN A 35 3.42 -1.34 -8.75
CA GLN A 35 2.22 -0.63 -8.30
C GLN A 35 2.55 0.49 -7.30
N GLY A 36 3.50 0.27 -6.39
CA GLY A 36 3.94 1.30 -5.44
C GLY A 36 4.52 2.53 -6.13
N VAL A 37 5.46 2.34 -7.07
CA VAL A 37 6.03 3.44 -7.87
C VAL A 37 4.95 4.17 -8.69
N ALA A 38 3.97 3.43 -9.22
CA ALA A 38 2.86 4.02 -9.95
C ALA A 38 2.00 4.93 -9.05
N LEU A 39 1.73 4.54 -7.79
CA LEU A 39 0.98 5.38 -6.84
C LEU A 39 1.72 6.67 -6.49
N LEU A 40 3.03 6.60 -6.23
CA LEU A 40 3.82 7.81 -5.95
C LEU A 40 3.78 8.75 -7.17
N THR A 41 3.84 8.20 -8.37
CA THR A 41 3.76 8.97 -9.63
C THR A 41 2.38 9.60 -9.79
N LEU A 42 1.32 8.85 -9.48
CA LEU A 42 -0.06 9.32 -9.53
C LEU A 42 -0.28 10.51 -8.60
N TYR A 43 0.29 10.52 -7.39
CA TYR A 43 0.19 11.68 -6.52
C TYR A 43 0.74 12.95 -7.19
N SER A 44 2.00 12.90 -7.61
CA SER A 44 2.70 14.06 -8.19
C SER A 44 2.10 14.59 -9.49
N LYS A 45 1.37 13.75 -10.23
CA LYS A 45 0.86 14.10 -11.57
C LYS A 45 -0.65 14.31 -11.60
N GLY A 46 -1.39 13.65 -10.71
CA GLY A 46 -2.85 13.58 -10.77
C GLY A 46 -3.56 14.12 -9.52
N PHE A 47 -2.92 14.10 -8.35
CA PHE A 47 -3.57 14.54 -7.11
C PHE A 47 -3.09 15.90 -6.59
N THR A 48 -1.94 16.39 -7.06
CA THR A 48 -1.48 17.76 -6.75
C THR A 48 -2.29 18.80 -7.50
N THR A 49 -2.55 19.92 -6.84
CA THR A 49 -3.19 21.09 -7.45
C THR A 49 -2.31 21.62 -8.60
N PRO A 50 -2.84 21.70 -9.83
CA PRO A 50 -2.08 22.21 -10.96
C PRO A 50 -1.78 23.70 -10.77
N SER A 51 -0.66 24.17 -11.33
CA SER A 51 -0.13 25.52 -11.11
C SER A 51 -1.12 26.64 -11.44
N ASN A 52 -2.00 26.41 -12.43
CA ASN A 52 -3.06 27.35 -12.83
C ASN A 52 -4.20 27.47 -11.82
N LEU A 53 -4.44 26.45 -11.00
CA LEU A 53 -5.49 26.45 -9.96
C LEU A 53 -4.93 26.78 -8.57
N SER A 54 -3.60 26.74 -8.40
CA SER A 54 -2.90 26.98 -7.14
C SER A 54 -3.15 28.37 -6.52
N ALA A 55 -3.56 29.35 -7.34
CA ALA A 55 -3.89 30.70 -6.88
C ALA A 55 -5.21 30.77 -6.08
N TYR A 56 -6.12 29.79 -6.27
CA TYR A 56 -7.42 29.74 -5.61
C TYR A 56 -7.42 28.87 -4.34
N SER A 57 -6.29 28.24 -4.02
CA SER A 57 -6.14 27.34 -2.88
C SER A 57 -5.86 28.12 -1.59
N ASP A 58 -6.42 27.65 -0.47
CA ASP A 58 -6.06 28.14 0.87
C ASP A 58 -4.53 28.06 1.07
N PRO A 59 -3.86 29.14 1.50
CA PRO A 59 -2.42 29.16 1.77
C PRO A 59 -1.93 28.03 2.67
N LYS A 60 -2.72 27.63 3.68
CA LYS A 60 -2.35 26.53 4.59
C LYS A 60 -2.34 25.18 3.87
N LYS A 61 -3.37 24.90 3.05
CA LYS A 61 -3.45 23.68 2.25
C LYS A 61 -2.32 23.62 1.22
N ARG A 62 -2.01 24.75 0.58
CA ARG A 62 -0.92 24.87 -0.38
C ARG A 62 0.45 24.57 0.24
N ASN A 63 0.71 25.06 1.45
CA ASN A 63 1.97 24.78 2.14
C ASN A 63 2.09 23.30 2.55
N ASN A 64 1.00 22.69 3.02
CA ASN A 64 0.99 21.27 3.35
C ASN A 64 1.22 20.39 2.09
N GLU A 65 0.51 20.69 1.00
CA GLU A 65 0.67 19.99 -0.28
C GLU A 65 2.13 20.06 -0.79
N LYS A 66 2.76 21.25 -0.72
CA LYS A 66 4.17 21.41 -1.08
C LYS A 66 5.10 20.54 -0.21
N CYS A 67 4.86 20.49 1.09
CA CYS A 67 5.63 19.67 2.02
C CYS A 67 5.50 18.18 1.68
N MET A 68 4.27 17.70 1.46
CA MET A 68 3.99 16.32 1.10
C MET A 68 4.58 15.94 -0.26
N LEU A 69 4.50 16.84 -1.24
CA LEU A 69 5.14 16.65 -2.55
C LEU A 69 6.65 16.48 -2.43
N GLN A 70 7.31 17.35 -1.65
CA GLN A 70 8.75 17.25 -1.40
C GLN A 70 9.12 15.94 -0.69
N LEU A 71 8.31 15.47 0.26
CA LEU A 71 8.52 14.19 0.94
C LEU A 71 8.40 13.01 -0.02
N LEU A 72 7.35 12.98 -0.84
CA LEU A 72 7.10 11.91 -1.81
C LEU A 72 8.13 11.90 -2.93
N ASP A 73 8.60 13.06 -3.39
CA ASP A 73 9.65 13.15 -4.39
C ASP A 73 11.01 12.71 -3.84
N LYS A 74 11.32 13.00 -2.58
CA LYS A 74 12.48 12.40 -1.89
C LYS A 74 12.35 10.88 -1.84
N PHE A 75 11.21 10.36 -1.44
CA PHE A 75 10.99 8.91 -1.37
C PHE A 75 11.13 8.25 -2.74
N LYS A 76 10.56 8.84 -3.80
CA LYS A 76 10.79 8.38 -5.18
C LYS A 76 12.26 8.40 -5.59
N LEU A 77 13.01 9.43 -5.19
CA LEU A 77 14.42 9.52 -5.51
C LEU A 77 15.19 8.37 -4.85
N GLN A 78 14.86 8.02 -3.61
CA GLN A 78 15.40 6.86 -2.91
C GLN A 78 15.07 5.55 -3.64
N VAL A 79 13.81 5.40 -4.12
CA VAL A 79 13.42 4.23 -4.93
C VAL A 79 14.25 4.14 -6.22
N ARG A 80 14.45 5.27 -6.91
CA ARG A 80 15.26 5.32 -8.15
C ARG A 80 16.74 5.05 -7.92
N ARG A 81 17.24 5.33 -6.73
CA ARG A 81 18.61 5.03 -6.29
C ARG A 81 18.75 3.62 -5.73
N GLU A 82 17.68 2.84 -5.71
CA GLU A 82 17.64 1.48 -5.15
C GLU A 82 18.00 1.43 -3.65
N GLU A 83 17.86 2.57 -2.95
CA GLU A 83 18.02 2.66 -1.49
C GLU A 83 16.81 2.07 -0.76
N VAL A 84 15.65 2.11 -1.40
CA VAL A 84 14.38 1.50 -0.97
C VAL A 84 13.71 0.85 -2.18
N THR A 85 12.85 -0.13 -1.95
CA THR A 85 12.19 -0.86 -3.03
C THR A 85 10.92 -0.19 -3.55
N GLY A 86 10.18 0.52 -2.69
CA GLY A 86 8.94 1.20 -3.03
C GLY A 86 7.74 0.26 -3.18
N HIS A 87 7.50 -0.60 -2.20
CA HIS A 87 6.36 -1.52 -2.21
C HIS A 87 5.01 -0.82 -2.07
N LEU A 88 3.99 -1.47 -2.63
CA LEU A 88 2.61 -0.99 -2.67
C LEU A 88 2.08 -0.55 -1.29
N PRO A 89 2.18 -1.33 -0.20
CA PRO A 89 1.55 -0.95 1.07
C PRO A 89 2.16 0.31 1.69
N VAL A 90 3.49 0.47 1.58
CA VAL A 90 4.21 1.66 2.07
C VAL A 90 3.85 2.89 1.24
N CYS A 91 3.85 2.75 -0.09
CA CYS A 91 3.46 3.81 -1.00
C CYS A 91 1.98 4.21 -0.84
N TRP A 92 1.10 3.25 -0.56
CA TRP A 92 -0.31 3.48 -0.26
C TRP A 92 -0.49 4.29 1.02
N GLY A 93 0.21 3.92 2.10
CA GLY A 93 0.22 4.69 3.34
C GLY A 93 0.68 6.13 3.12
N ALA A 94 1.79 6.32 2.41
CA ALA A 94 2.29 7.65 2.08
C ALA A 94 1.30 8.47 1.22
N LEU A 95 0.69 7.85 0.21
CA LEU A 95 -0.32 8.49 -0.65
C LEU A 95 -1.56 8.93 0.15
N THR A 96 -2.14 8.02 0.93
CA THR A 96 -3.37 8.29 1.69
C THR A 96 -3.14 9.34 2.77
N ALA A 97 -1.97 9.34 3.42
CA ALA A 97 -1.57 10.42 4.33
C ALA A 97 -1.46 11.77 3.61
N ALA A 98 -0.85 11.80 2.42
CA ALA A 98 -0.73 13.01 1.61
C ALA A 98 -2.06 13.55 1.10
N LEU A 99 -3.06 12.69 0.95
CA LEU A 99 -4.45 13.04 0.62
C LEU A 99 -5.30 13.40 1.84
N GLY A 100 -4.75 13.27 3.06
CA GLY A 100 -5.47 13.57 4.31
C GLY A 100 -6.57 12.57 4.65
N LEU A 101 -6.47 11.31 4.20
CA LEU A 101 -7.38 10.25 4.62
C LEU A 101 -7.06 9.82 6.05
N THR A 102 -8.10 9.47 6.82
CA THR A 102 -7.90 8.83 8.12
C THR A 102 -7.37 7.41 7.91
N LEU A 103 -6.70 6.86 8.93
CA LEU A 103 -6.13 5.52 8.88
C LEU A 103 -7.19 4.45 8.58
N GLU A 104 -8.34 4.55 9.23
CA GLU A 104 -9.45 3.60 9.07
C GLU A 104 -9.99 3.61 7.63
N ARG A 105 -10.11 4.81 7.03
CA ARG A 105 -10.53 4.96 5.64
C ARG A 105 -9.49 4.40 4.68
N ALA A 106 -8.20 4.65 4.95
CA ALA A 106 -7.11 4.15 4.13
C ALA A 106 -7.03 2.61 4.17
N GLN A 107 -7.22 1.99 5.33
CA GLN A 107 -7.26 0.54 5.52
C GLN A 107 -8.46 -0.09 4.80
N TYR A 108 -9.67 0.43 5.03
CA TYR A 108 -10.88 -0.08 4.38
C TYR A 108 -10.78 0.03 2.86
N LEU A 109 -10.35 1.19 2.35
CA LEU A 109 -10.23 1.41 0.92
C LEU A 109 -9.18 0.49 0.28
N HIS A 110 -8.06 0.24 0.96
CA HIS A 110 -7.05 -0.70 0.48
C HIS A 110 -7.61 -2.11 0.31
N LEU A 111 -8.23 -2.65 1.37
CA LEU A 111 -8.81 -4.00 1.35
C LEU A 111 -9.92 -4.10 0.30
N PHE A 112 -10.82 -3.11 0.23
CA PHE A 112 -11.90 -3.09 -0.74
C PHE A 112 -11.39 -3.05 -2.18
N LEU A 113 -10.42 -2.18 -2.50
CA LEU A 113 -9.86 -2.08 -3.85
C LEU A 113 -9.09 -3.34 -4.24
N HIS A 114 -8.43 -4.00 -3.30
CA HIS A 114 -7.77 -5.28 -3.53
C HIS A 114 -8.80 -6.36 -3.88
N ALA A 115 -9.84 -6.53 -3.06
CA ALA A 115 -10.91 -7.51 -3.30
C ALA A 115 -11.66 -7.23 -4.63
N ARG A 116 -11.95 -5.95 -4.92
CA ARG A 116 -12.53 -5.54 -6.20
C ARG A 116 -11.66 -5.93 -7.40
N SER A 117 -10.34 -5.83 -7.26
CA SER A 117 -9.40 -6.21 -8.32
C SER A 117 -9.39 -7.72 -8.57
N LEU A 118 -9.51 -8.53 -7.51
CA LEU A 118 -9.64 -9.99 -7.62
C LEU A 118 -10.93 -10.37 -8.35
N ILE A 119 -12.08 -9.81 -7.94
CA ILE A 119 -13.36 -10.05 -8.62
C ILE A 119 -13.29 -9.60 -10.08
N SER A 120 -12.66 -8.46 -10.36
CA SER A 120 -12.45 -7.99 -11.75
C SER A 120 -11.58 -8.96 -12.56
N ALA A 121 -10.59 -9.61 -11.95
CA ALA A 121 -9.77 -10.62 -12.61
C ALA A 121 -10.60 -11.88 -12.92
N SER A 122 -11.45 -12.34 -11.99
CA SER A 122 -12.37 -13.46 -12.21
C SER A 122 -13.35 -13.20 -13.36
N VAL A 123 -13.84 -11.98 -13.52
CA VAL A 123 -14.68 -11.60 -14.68
C VAL A 123 -13.88 -11.71 -15.99
N ARG A 124 -12.64 -11.21 -16.02
CA ARG A 124 -11.76 -11.30 -17.21
C ARG A 124 -11.37 -12.74 -17.56
N LEU A 125 -11.34 -13.62 -16.57
CA LEU A 125 -11.13 -15.06 -16.75
C LEU A 125 -12.42 -15.82 -17.12
N ASN A 126 -13.54 -15.11 -17.28
CA ASN A 126 -14.85 -15.67 -17.59
C ASN A 126 -15.39 -16.65 -16.51
N GLU A 127 -14.89 -16.54 -15.27
CA GLU A 127 -15.36 -17.32 -14.11
C GLU A 127 -16.64 -16.70 -13.52
N LEU A 128 -16.72 -15.37 -13.51
CA LEU A 128 -17.88 -14.62 -13.00
C LEU A 128 -18.46 -13.74 -14.10
N GLY A 129 -19.79 -13.76 -14.24
CA GLY A 129 -20.50 -12.76 -15.03
C GLY A 129 -20.50 -11.37 -14.37
N PRO A 130 -20.62 -10.27 -15.14
CA PRO A 130 -20.53 -8.91 -14.61
C PRO A 130 -21.59 -8.59 -13.56
N TYR A 131 -22.82 -9.11 -13.70
CA TYR A 131 -23.88 -8.91 -12.71
C TYR A 131 -23.61 -9.68 -11.41
N ASN A 132 -23.17 -10.93 -11.51
CA ASN A 132 -22.81 -11.72 -10.34
C ASN A 132 -21.61 -11.10 -9.61
N ALA A 133 -20.64 -10.55 -10.33
CA ALA A 133 -19.52 -9.82 -9.75
C ALA A 133 -20.00 -8.61 -8.93
N GLN A 134 -20.95 -7.82 -9.44
CA GLN A 134 -21.50 -6.68 -8.69
C GLN A 134 -22.30 -7.12 -7.45
N GLN A 135 -23.13 -8.17 -7.59
CA GLN A 135 -23.86 -8.74 -6.46
C GLN A 135 -22.91 -9.27 -5.38
N THR A 136 -21.85 -9.98 -5.79
CA THR A 136 -20.81 -10.49 -4.90
C THR A 136 -20.09 -9.33 -4.20
N LEU A 137 -19.71 -8.27 -4.91
CA LEU A 137 -19.07 -7.10 -4.31
C LEU A 137 -19.95 -6.43 -3.25
N LEU A 138 -21.23 -6.24 -3.55
CA LEU A 138 -22.15 -5.53 -2.66
C LEU A 138 -22.56 -6.38 -1.45
N HIS A 139 -22.89 -7.65 -1.66
CA HIS A 139 -23.56 -8.48 -0.65
C HIS A 139 -22.60 -9.39 0.12
N ALA A 140 -21.48 -9.81 -0.47
CA ALA A 140 -20.52 -10.72 0.18
C ALA A 140 -19.21 -10.01 0.54
N VAL A 141 -18.59 -9.31 -0.41
CA VAL A 141 -17.26 -8.71 -0.19
C VAL A 141 -17.33 -7.51 0.74
N ARG A 142 -18.32 -6.63 0.58
CA ARG A 142 -18.47 -5.44 1.44
C ARG A 142 -18.53 -5.79 2.94
N PRO A 143 -19.42 -6.67 3.43
CA PRO A 143 -19.43 -7.02 4.85
C PRO A 143 -18.15 -7.75 5.29
N LEU A 144 -17.59 -8.62 4.44
CA LEU A 144 -16.32 -9.29 4.72
C LEU A 144 -15.19 -8.28 4.92
N VAL A 145 -15.04 -7.30 4.04
CA VAL A 145 -14.03 -6.24 4.19
C VAL A 145 -14.23 -5.45 5.48
N ALA A 146 -15.48 -5.13 5.84
CA ALA A 146 -15.76 -4.41 7.07
C ALA A 146 -15.31 -5.21 8.32
N GLU A 147 -15.62 -6.51 8.37
CA GLU A 147 -15.18 -7.40 9.45
C GLU A 147 -13.65 -7.53 9.51
N GLU A 148 -13.01 -7.71 8.36
CA GLU A 148 -11.56 -7.88 8.26
C GLU A 148 -10.78 -6.63 8.66
N VAL A 149 -11.30 -5.44 8.34
CA VAL A 149 -10.72 -4.18 8.81
C VAL A 149 -10.78 -4.11 10.32
N GLU A 150 -11.91 -4.43 10.94
CA GLU A 150 -12.05 -4.41 12.39
C GLU A 150 -11.09 -5.39 13.08
N ARG A 151 -10.89 -6.59 12.50
CA ARG A 151 -9.93 -7.58 12.99
C ARG A 151 -8.48 -7.12 12.87
N CYS A 152 -8.14 -6.47 11.76
CA CYS A 152 -6.74 -6.17 11.43
C CYS A 152 -6.30 -4.74 11.78
N LYS A 153 -7.21 -3.81 12.11
CA LYS A 153 -6.89 -2.38 12.26
C LYS A 153 -5.86 -2.07 13.34
N HIS A 154 -5.67 -2.96 14.31
CA HIS A 154 -4.73 -2.81 15.42
C HIS A 154 -3.36 -3.48 15.18
N LEU A 155 -3.20 -4.25 14.10
CA LEU A 155 -1.93 -4.91 13.78
C LEU A 155 -0.85 -3.88 13.42
N ARG A 156 0.34 -4.06 13.98
CA ARG A 156 1.50 -3.17 13.81
C ARG A 156 2.75 -4.01 13.54
N THR A 157 3.81 -3.37 13.06
CA THR A 157 5.07 -4.05 12.74
C THR A 157 6.09 -4.01 13.88
N GLY A 158 5.77 -3.37 15.01
CA GLY A 158 6.69 -3.18 16.14
C GLY A 158 7.82 -2.15 15.91
N LEU A 159 8.06 -1.71 14.67
CA LEU A 159 9.18 -0.80 14.33
C LEU A 159 9.14 0.56 15.02
N LEU A 160 7.95 1.04 15.36
CA LEU A 160 7.73 2.35 15.98
C LEU A 160 7.35 2.23 17.46
N GLU A 161 7.43 1.04 18.04
CA GLU A 161 7.12 0.84 19.45
C GLU A 161 8.31 1.20 20.34
N GLU A 162 8.04 1.88 21.44
CA GLU A 162 9.07 2.33 22.38
C GLU A 162 9.75 1.12 23.05
N PRO A 163 11.05 1.21 23.40
CA PRO A 163 11.73 0.16 24.14
C PRO A 163 11.02 -0.09 25.48
N GLY A 164 10.41 -1.28 25.64
CA GLY A 164 9.63 -1.65 26.84
C GLY A 164 8.10 -1.66 26.63
N ALA A 165 7.61 -1.41 25.42
CA ALA A 165 6.24 -1.77 25.05
C ALA A 165 6.05 -3.29 25.13
N ASN A 166 4.85 -3.74 25.53
CA ASN A 166 4.44 -5.16 25.51
C ASN A 166 4.15 -5.62 24.06
N PHE A 167 5.10 -5.43 23.14
CA PHE A 167 5.03 -5.98 21.79
C PHE A 167 5.54 -7.41 21.82
N ASP A 168 4.66 -8.36 21.53
CA ASP A 168 5.08 -9.75 21.32
C ASP A 168 5.27 -10.00 19.83
N GLU A 169 6.53 -9.97 19.38
CA GLU A 169 6.89 -10.20 17.98
C GLU A 169 6.38 -11.54 17.44
N MET A 170 6.24 -12.57 18.28
CA MET A 170 5.80 -13.89 17.81
C MET A 170 4.30 -13.94 17.52
N THR A 171 3.48 -13.21 18.27
CA THR A 171 2.03 -13.24 18.11
C THR A 171 1.47 -12.03 17.37
N GLN A 172 2.16 -10.89 17.43
CA GLN A 172 1.73 -9.61 16.87
C GLN A 172 2.62 -9.15 15.72
N GLY A 173 3.77 -9.79 15.52
CA GLY A 173 4.68 -9.48 14.44
C GLY A 173 4.11 -9.81 13.05
N PRO A 174 4.81 -9.38 12.00
CA PRO A 174 4.40 -9.67 10.63
C PRO A 174 4.33 -11.18 10.39
N ALA A 175 3.21 -11.64 9.84
CA ALA A 175 2.97 -13.05 9.55
C ALA A 175 2.41 -13.26 8.15
N ASN A 176 2.72 -14.41 7.55
CA ASN A 176 2.10 -14.85 6.30
C ASN A 176 0.81 -15.61 6.62
N THR A 177 -0.32 -15.11 6.14
CA THR A 177 -1.65 -15.69 6.37
C THR A 177 -2.03 -16.76 5.36
N TRP A 178 -1.30 -16.90 4.24
CA TRP A 178 -1.59 -17.89 3.20
C TRP A 178 -0.32 -18.45 2.51
N PRO A 179 0.50 -19.26 3.23
CA PRO A 179 1.76 -19.79 2.70
C PRO A 179 1.61 -20.60 1.40
N LEU A 180 0.55 -21.41 1.28
CA LEU A 180 0.29 -22.19 0.07
C LEU A 180 0.01 -21.29 -1.14
N GLY A 181 -0.73 -20.19 -0.94
CA GLY A 181 -1.00 -19.24 -2.01
C GLY A 181 0.24 -18.55 -2.53
N GLU A 182 1.18 -18.22 -1.65
CA GLU A 182 2.47 -17.67 -2.07
C GLU A 182 3.21 -18.65 -2.97
N ILE A 183 3.30 -19.93 -2.58
CA ILE A 183 3.94 -20.99 -3.38
C ILE A 183 3.25 -21.11 -4.74
N LEU A 184 1.92 -21.17 -4.78
CA LEU A 184 1.17 -21.28 -6.04
C LEU A 184 1.41 -20.07 -6.95
N ALA A 185 1.39 -18.87 -6.39
CA ALA A 185 1.58 -17.65 -7.17
C ALA A 185 3.01 -17.52 -7.74
N THR A 186 4.04 -18.15 -7.15
CA THR A 186 5.40 -18.15 -7.76
C THR A 186 5.43 -18.85 -9.12
N ARG A 187 4.51 -19.80 -9.36
CA ARG A 187 4.40 -20.54 -10.63
C ARG A 187 3.76 -19.72 -11.74
N HIS A 188 3.28 -18.50 -11.47
CA HIS A 188 2.66 -17.65 -12.47
C HIS A 188 3.58 -17.42 -13.69
N ASP A 189 4.88 -17.25 -13.47
CA ASP A 189 5.86 -17.08 -14.56
C ASP A 189 6.10 -18.35 -15.40
N LEU A 190 5.70 -19.51 -14.90
CA LEU A 190 5.81 -20.79 -15.62
C LEU A 190 4.61 -21.09 -16.53
N GLN A 191 3.58 -20.24 -16.50
CA GLN A 191 2.40 -20.42 -17.34
C GLN A 191 2.76 -20.19 -18.82
N HIS A 192 2.43 -21.17 -19.67
CA HIS A 192 2.66 -21.09 -21.11
C HIS A 192 1.88 -19.93 -21.77
N SER A 193 0.68 -19.63 -21.27
CA SER A 193 -0.14 -18.48 -21.69
C SER A 193 -0.53 -17.67 -20.46
N ARG A 194 -0.36 -16.35 -20.52
CA ARG A 194 -0.59 -15.41 -19.41
C ARG A 194 -1.48 -14.26 -19.85
N ILE A 195 -2.54 -14.03 -19.07
CA ILE A 195 -3.49 -12.91 -19.25
C ILE A 195 -3.17 -11.74 -18.28
N PHE A 196 -2.38 -12.04 -17.24
CA PHE A 196 -1.93 -11.11 -16.21
C PHE A 196 -0.40 -11.13 -16.14
N ASN A 197 0.17 -10.04 -15.59
CA ASN A 197 1.61 -9.87 -15.40
C ASN A 197 2.04 -10.29 -14.00
#